data_AF-A0A1I7URP9-F1
#
_entry.id   AF-A0A1I7URP9-F1
#
_cell.length_a   1.000
_cell.length_b   1.000
_cell.length_c   1.000
_cell.angle_alpha   90.00
_cell.angle_beta   90.00
_cell.angle_gamma   90.00
#
_symmetry.space_group_name_H-M   'P 1'
#
loop_
_entity.id
_entity.type
_entity.pdbx_description
1 polymer ?
#
loop_
_entity_poly.entity_id
_entity_poly.type
_entity_poly.pdbx_seq_one_letter_code
_entity_poly.pdbx_strand_id
1 'polypeptide(L)'
;MFLSNVRTIRSENCHGVTSALLQQFNGASAVLENTNLTNNDFNLLINNWYEGRQPNLKALILWQEARDTIDLATVLRGFEAHPYDEEEDLRARYYFLAPEIAGYSEDHRNLLDCVDGSDIIRPRDGMRCTVRIYMNVFCFYVWHQNFPPAWNPAL
;
A
#
# COMPACT_ATOMS: atom_id res chain seq x y z
N MET A 1 11.60 20.49 0.67
CA MET A 1 10.77 20.21 1.86
C MET A 1 11.14 18.81 2.33
N PHE A 2 11.83 18.69 3.46
CA PHE A 2 12.25 17.38 3.99
C PHE A 2 11.22 16.90 5.00
N LEU A 3 10.58 15.75 4.72
CA LEU A 3 9.55 15.13 5.54
C LEU A 3 10.16 14.19 6.59
N SER A 4 11.13 14.66 7.37
CA SER A 4 11.77 13.87 8.41
C SER A 4 11.05 14.09 9.75
N ASN A 5 10.14 13.18 10.10
CA ASN A 5 9.43 12.97 11.39
C ASN A 5 7.90 12.86 11.28
N VAL A 6 7.33 12.86 10.07
CA VAL A 6 5.89 12.65 9.92
C VAL A 6 5.58 11.14 9.97
N ARG A 7 4.80 10.71 10.97
CA ARG A 7 4.30 9.32 11.03
C ARG A 7 3.34 9.04 9.89
N THR A 8 2.41 9.96 9.64
CA THR A 8 1.43 9.85 8.56
C THR A 8 1.25 11.20 7.87
N ILE A 9 1.44 11.24 6.54
CA ILE A 9 1.16 12.44 5.73
C ILE A 9 -0.22 12.28 5.11
N ARG A 10 -1.04 13.33 5.20
CA ARG A 10 -2.24 13.50 4.38
C ARG A 10 -2.13 14.80 3.60
N SER A 11 -2.39 14.77 2.30
CA SER A 11 -2.45 15.98 1.48
C SER A 11 -3.45 15.81 0.34
N GLU A 12 -4.16 16.89 0.06
CA GLU A 12 -5.08 17.01 -1.08
C GLU A 12 -4.37 17.76 -2.23
N ASN A 13 -4.75 17.50 -3.48
CA ASN A 13 -4.19 18.15 -4.68
C ASN A 13 -2.68 17.92 -4.88
N CYS A 14 -2.30 16.66 -5.05
CA CYS A 14 -0.92 16.21 -5.13
C CYS A 14 -0.39 16.02 -6.58
N HIS A 15 -0.85 16.81 -7.57
CA HIS A 15 -0.42 16.67 -8.97
C HIS A 15 1.11 16.79 -9.18
N GLY A 16 1.79 17.54 -8.31
CA GLY A 16 3.25 17.71 -8.36
C GLY A 16 4.06 16.63 -7.63
N VAL A 17 3.41 15.66 -6.97
CA VAL A 17 4.10 14.56 -6.29
C VAL A 17 4.59 13.57 -7.32
N THR A 18 5.88 13.22 -7.25
CA THR A 18 6.54 12.26 -8.13
C THR A 18 6.87 10.96 -7.40
N SER A 19 7.08 9.88 -8.14
CA SER A 19 7.61 8.62 -7.57
C SER A 19 8.95 8.83 -6.88
N ALA A 20 9.84 9.66 -7.44
CA ALA A 20 11.13 9.98 -6.82
C ALA A 20 10.99 10.60 -5.42
N LEU A 21 10.02 11.50 -5.22
CA LEU A 21 9.74 12.07 -3.90
C LEU A 21 9.22 10.99 -2.93
N LEU A 22 8.32 10.13 -3.41
CA LEU A 22 7.73 9.05 -2.61
C LEU A 22 8.74 7.95 -2.26
N GLN A 23 9.73 7.67 -3.10
CA GLN A 23 10.81 6.73 -2.80
C GLN A 23 11.75 7.23 -1.67
N GLN A 24 11.83 8.54 -1.47
CA GLN A 24 12.58 9.18 -0.38
C GLN A 24 11.76 9.32 0.91
N PHE A 25 10.46 9.00 0.88
CA PHE A 25 9.61 9.06 2.05
C PHE A 25 10.10 8.06 3.11
N ASN A 26 10.31 8.54 4.34
CA ASN A 26 10.75 7.73 5.47
C ASN A 26 9.74 7.74 6.64
N GLY A 27 8.52 8.19 6.39
CA GLY A 27 7.42 8.06 7.35
C GLY A 27 6.79 6.67 7.31
N ALA A 28 5.74 6.47 8.10
CA ALA A 28 5.05 5.19 8.19
C ALA A 28 3.92 5.08 7.16
N SER A 29 3.09 6.12 7.02
CA SER A 29 1.95 6.09 6.09
C SER A 29 1.85 7.37 5.27
N ALA A 30 1.40 7.28 4.01
CA ALA A 30 1.05 8.46 3.22
C ALA A 30 -0.29 8.25 2.52
N VAL A 31 -1.13 9.29 2.56
CA VAL A 31 -2.48 9.34 2.01
C VAL A 31 -2.55 10.58 1.14
N LEU A 32 -2.45 10.40 -0.17
CA LEU A 32 -2.31 11.51 -1.12
C LEU A 32 -3.46 11.47 -2.13
N GLU A 33 -4.16 12.59 -2.24
CA GLU A 33 -5.30 12.74 -3.13
C GLU A 33 -4.96 13.58 -4.36
N ASN A 34 -5.62 13.27 -5.48
CA ASN A 34 -5.40 13.89 -6.78
C ASN A 34 -3.91 13.87 -7.15
N THR A 35 -3.36 12.69 -7.38
CA THR A 35 -2.01 12.49 -7.93
C THR A 35 -2.08 12.15 -9.42
N ASN A 36 -0.97 12.32 -10.15
CA ASN A 36 -0.83 11.99 -11.58
C ASN A 36 0.33 11.01 -11.80
N LEU A 37 0.31 9.91 -11.04
CA LEU A 37 1.33 8.86 -11.08
C LEU A 37 0.98 7.83 -12.16
N THR A 38 1.99 7.33 -12.85
CA THR A 38 1.82 6.31 -13.87
C THR A 38 1.92 4.89 -13.29
N ASN A 39 1.49 3.88 -14.07
CA ASN A 39 1.71 2.47 -13.71
C ASN A 39 3.20 2.15 -13.44
N ASN A 40 4.11 2.80 -14.17
CA ASN A 40 5.55 2.67 -13.96
C ASN A 40 5.98 3.31 -12.63
N ASP A 41 5.39 4.43 -12.24
CA ASP A 41 5.66 5.05 -10.94
C ASP A 41 5.29 4.13 -9.78
N PHE A 42 4.12 3.50 -9.83
CA PHE A 42 3.71 2.52 -8.81
C PHE A 42 4.62 1.29 -8.77
N ASN A 43 5.01 0.75 -9.94
CA ASN A 43 5.96 -0.35 -10.01
C ASN A 43 7.30 0.02 -9.36
N LEU A 44 7.81 1.23 -9.61
CA LEU A 44 9.03 1.73 -8.98
C LEU A 44 8.89 1.87 -7.44
N LEU A 45 7.72 2.26 -6.93
CA LEU A 45 7.45 2.30 -5.49
C LEU A 45 7.50 0.90 -4.86
N ILE A 46 6.87 -0.09 -5.49
CA ILE A 46 6.92 -1.48 -5.05
C ILE A 46 8.37 -1.98 -5.08
N ASN A 47 9.09 -1.73 -6.17
CA ASN A 47 10.49 -2.15 -6.31
C ASN A 47 11.38 -1.51 -5.24
N ASN A 48 11.18 -0.23 -4.92
CA ASN A 48 11.95 0.46 -3.89
C ASN A 48 11.81 -0.22 -2.51
N TRP A 49 10.58 -0.61 -2.15
CA TRP A 49 10.32 -1.40 -0.94
C TRP A 49 10.87 -2.83 -1.04
N TYR A 50 10.76 -3.46 -2.22
CA TYR A 50 11.22 -4.83 -2.49
C TYR A 50 12.76 -4.94 -2.39
N GLU A 51 13.50 -3.90 -2.79
CA GLU A 51 14.94 -3.74 -2.55
C GLU A 51 15.26 -3.44 -1.08
N GLY A 52 14.23 -3.17 -0.28
CA GLY A 52 14.33 -3.04 1.16
C GLY A 52 14.61 -1.66 1.70
N ARG A 53 14.32 -0.64 0.89
CA ARG A 53 14.25 0.75 1.36
C ARG A 53 12.93 0.97 2.10
N GLN A 54 12.84 2.10 2.78
CA GLN A 54 11.66 2.54 3.54
C GLN A 54 11.21 1.50 4.60
N PRO A 55 12.10 1.10 5.53
CA PRO A 55 11.81 0.03 6.49
C PRO A 55 10.66 0.35 7.44
N ASN A 56 10.31 1.62 7.59
CA ASN A 56 9.20 2.06 8.45
C ASN A 56 7.85 2.08 7.73
N LEU A 57 7.84 1.88 6.40
CA LEU A 57 6.64 2.01 5.58
C LEU A 57 5.61 0.97 5.99
N LYS A 58 4.39 1.45 6.20
CA LYS A 58 3.18 0.69 6.52
C LYS A 58 2.19 0.80 5.37
N ALA A 59 1.88 2.01 4.91
CA ALA A 59 0.87 2.19 3.87
C ALA A 59 1.15 3.35 2.92
N LEU A 60 0.87 3.17 1.63
CA LEU A 60 0.68 4.25 0.67
C LEU A 60 -0.72 4.13 0.07
N ILE A 61 -1.56 5.15 0.26
CA ILE A 61 -2.88 5.24 -0.35
C ILE A 61 -2.88 6.45 -1.28
N LEU A 62 -2.94 6.21 -2.58
CA LEU A 62 -2.69 7.21 -3.60
C LEU A 62 -3.88 7.28 -4.56
N TRP A 63 -4.75 8.29 -4.41
CA TRP A 63 -5.84 8.54 -5.36
C TRP A 63 -5.29 9.24 -6.59
N GLN A 64 -5.58 8.68 -7.76
CA GLN A 64 -5.34 9.35 -9.04
C GLN A 64 -6.42 10.40 -9.31
N GLU A 65 -6.05 11.52 -9.92
CA GLU A 65 -7.02 12.50 -10.42
C GLU A 65 -7.94 11.87 -11.48
N ALA A 66 -7.35 11.14 -12.43
CA ALA A 66 -8.07 10.43 -13.47
C ALA A 66 -8.49 9.02 -13.02
N ARG A 67 -9.71 8.61 -13.39
CA ARG A 67 -10.22 7.25 -13.16
C ARG A 67 -9.67 6.25 -14.17
N ASP A 68 -9.65 4.98 -13.79
CA ASP A 68 -9.30 3.84 -14.64
C ASP A 68 -7.90 3.92 -15.28
N THR A 69 -6.97 4.63 -14.64
CA THR A 69 -5.59 4.81 -15.10
C THR A 69 -4.61 3.76 -14.58
N ILE A 70 -5.03 2.99 -13.57
CA ILE A 70 -4.17 2.04 -12.88
C ILE A 70 -4.47 0.62 -13.38
N ASP A 71 -3.49 0.03 -14.07
CA ASP A 71 -3.53 -1.34 -14.55
C ASP A 71 -2.69 -2.22 -13.63
N LEU A 72 -3.36 -3.06 -12.82
CA LEU A 72 -2.69 -3.90 -11.82
C LEU A 72 -1.64 -4.82 -12.46
N ALA A 73 -1.91 -5.38 -13.65
CA ALA A 73 -0.96 -6.25 -14.35
C ALA A 73 0.34 -5.51 -14.72
N THR A 74 0.25 -4.27 -15.18
CA THR A 74 1.42 -3.43 -15.47
C THR A 74 2.13 -3.00 -14.18
N VAL A 75 1.38 -2.63 -13.13
CA VAL A 75 1.95 -2.25 -11.83
C VAL A 75 2.74 -3.39 -11.21
N LEU A 76 2.26 -4.62 -11.30
CA LEU A 76 2.88 -5.81 -10.70
C LEU A 76 3.94 -6.49 -11.57
N ARG A 77 4.23 -5.95 -12.75
CA ARG A 77 5.18 -6.56 -13.69
C ARG A 77 6.55 -6.75 -13.03
N GLY A 78 7.05 -7.98 -13.07
CA GLY A 78 8.36 -8.35 -12.52
C GLY A 78 8.34 -8.85 -11.08
N PHE A 79 7.17 -8.91 -10.44
CA PHE A 79 6.99 -9.52 -9.13
C PHE A 79 6.24 -10.84 -9.24
N GLU A 80 6.60 -11.79 -8.38
CA GLU A 80 5.75 -12.94 -8.10
C GLU A 80 4.65 -12.49 -7.13
N ALA A 81 3.43 -12.38 -7.65
CA ALA A 81 2.29 -11.89 -6.91
C ALA A 81 1.23 -12.99 -6.77
N HIS A 82 0.69 -13.12 -5.56
CA HIS A 82 -0.30 -14.14 -5.21
C HIS A 82 -1.61 -13.48 -4.80
N PRO A 83 -2.77 -13.92 -5.29
CA PRO A 83 -4.05 -13.42 -4.80
C PRO A 83 -4.26 -13.81 -3.33
N TYR A 84 -5.15 -13.11 -2.64
CA TYR A 84 -5.65 -13.53 -1.34
C TYR A 84 -6.43 -14.85 -1.46
N ASP A 85 -6.18 -15.79 -0.55
CA ASP A 85 -6.78 -17.10 -0.41
C ASP A 85 -7.18 -17.35 1.04
N GLU A 86 -8.49 -17.36 1.35
CA GLU A 86 -9.00 -17.51 2.72
C GLU A 86 -8.55 -18.82 3.42
N GLU A 87 -8.25 -19.89 2.68
CA GLU A 87 -7.88 -21.19 3.24
C GLU A 87 -6.37 -21.30 3.50
N GLU A 88 -5.55 -20.64 2.68
CA GLU A 88 -4.08 -20.71 2.77
C GLU A 88 -3.43 -19.45 3.37
N ASP A 89 -4.19 -18.36 3.57
CA ASP A 89 -3.55 -17.08 3.84
C ASP A 89 -2.92 -16.93 5.20
N LEU A 90 -1.65 -16.52 5.15
CA LEU A 90 -0.83 -16.23 6.31
C LEU A 90 -0.96 -14.76 6.76
N ARG A 91 -2.07 -14.07 6.44
CA ARG A 91 -2.41 -12.72 6.92
C ARG A 91 -3.90 -12.47 7.13
N ALA A 92 -4.22 -11.42 7.89
CA ALA A 92 -5.58 -10.94 8.07
C ALA A 92 -6.15 -10.37 6.75
N ARG A 93 -7.47 -10.53 6.57
CA ARG A 93 -8.22 -9.93 5.44
C ARG A 93 -8.17 -8.41 5.46
N TYR A 94 -8.35 -7.79 6.63
CA TYR A 94 -8.38 -6.34 6.79
C TYR A 94 -7.04 -5.81 7.29
N TYR A 95 -6.53 -4.77 6.63
CA TYR A 95 -5.30 -4.10 7.06
C TYR A 95 -5.53 -3.32 8.37
N PHE A 96 -4.67 -3.54 9.37
CA PHE A 96 -4.85 -3.00 10.73
C PHE A 96 -3.67 -2.18 11.25
N LEU A 97 -2.55 -2.11 10.52
CA LEU A 97 -1.31 -1.49 11.04
C LEU A 97 -1.26 0.04 10.89
N ALA A 98 -2.20 0.62 10.12
CA ALA A 98 -2.42 2.06 9.96
C ALA A 98 -3.90 2.42 10.18
N PRO A 99 -4.43 2.25 11.42
CA PRO A 99 -5.85 2.46 11.71
C PRO A 99 -6.32 3.89 11.44
N GLU A 100 -5.41 4.86 11.39
CA GLU A 100 -5.72 6.24 11.02
C GLU A 100 -6.34 6.38 9.62
N ILE A 101 -6.05 5.44 8.71
CA ILE A 101 -6.59 5.44 7.34
C ILE A 101 -8.11 5.28 7.34
N ALA A 102 -8.66 4.58 8.34
CA ALA A 102 -10.10 4.43 8.48
C ALA A 102 -10.83 5.76 8.68
N GLY A 103 -10.13 6.81 9.11
CA GLY A 103 -10.71 8.15 9.27
C GLY A 103 -10.81 8.96 7.97
N TYR A 104 -10.25 8.49 6.85
CA TYR A 104 -10.08 9.29 5.63
C TYR A 104 -11.09 9.00 4.52
N SER A 105 -11.93 7.97 4.67
CA SER A 105 -12.99 7.65 3.73
C SER A 105 -14.25 7.30 4.51
N GLU A 106 -15.40 7.82 4.08
CA GLU A 106 -16.69 7.36 4.59
C GLU A 106 -16.86 5.84 4.42
N ASP A 107 -16.20 5.30 3.39
CA ASP A 107 -16.13 3.89 3.03
C ASP A 107 -14.82 3.22 3.50
N HIS A 108 -14.42 3.53 4.73
CA HIS A 108 -13.21 3.04 5.40
C HIS A 108 -13.02 1.52 5.36
N ARG A 109 -14.13 0.75 5.39
CA ARG A 109 -14.09 -0.70 5.29
C ARG A 109 -13.54 -1.15 3.94
N ASN A 110 -13.94 -0.45 2.88
CA ASN A 110 -13.51 -0.82 1.55
C ASN A 110 -12.07 -0.44 1.27
N LEU A 111 -11.49 0.60 1.88
CA LEU A 111 -10.05 0.86 1.73
C LEU A 111 -9.20 -0.22 2.40
N LEU A 112 -9.59 -0.63 3.60
CA LEU A 112 -8.81 -1.56 4.42
C LEU A 112 -9.09 -3.04 4.13
N ASP A 113 -10.13 -3.39 3.38
CA ASP A 113 -10.33 -4.75 2.88
C ASP A 113 -9.28 -5.10 1.83
N CYS A 114 -8.51 -6.16 2.07
CA CYS A 114 -7.44 -6.64 1.20
C CYS A 114 -7.79 -7.99 0.53
N VAL A 115 -9.07 -8.39 0.51
CA VAL A 115 -9.55 -9.65 -0.08
C VAL A 115 -9.29 -9.76 -1.59
N ASP A 116 -9.26 -8.63 -2.28
CA ASP A 116 -9.01 -8.49 -3.73
C ASP A 116 -7.59 -7.94 -4.00
N GLY A 117 -6.73 -7.95 -2.98
CA GLY A 117 -5.34 -7.56 -3.10
C GLY A 117 -4.44 -8.68 -3.62
N SER A 118 -3.28 -8.30 -4.17
CA SER A 118 -2.20 -9.21 -4.56
C SER A 118 -1.01 -9.05 -3.62
N ASP A 119 -0.59 -10.15 -3.03
CA ASP A 119 0.51 -10.22 -2.09
C ASP A 119 1.85 -10.45 -2.80
N ILE A 120 2.89 -9.76 -2.34
CA ILE A 120 4.27 -9.98 -2.77
C ILE A 120 5.10 -10.27 -1.52
N ILE A 121 5.91 -11.34 -1.59
CA ILE A 121 6.85 -11.71 -0.54
C ILE A 121 8.24 -11.24 -0.92
N ARG A 122 8.85 -10.41 -0.07
CA ARG A 122 10.22 -9.93 -0.27
C ARG A 122 11.22 -11.06 0.06
N PRO A 123 12.00 -11.57 -0.92
CA PRO A 123 12.79 -12.79 -0.71
C PRO A 123 13.85 -12.69 0.39
N ARG A 124 14.38 -11.49 0.62
CA ARG A 124 15.51 -11.29 1.53
C ARG A 124 15.17 -11.51 3.00
N ASP A 125 13.92 -11.27 3.40
CA ASP A 125 13.47 -11.27 4.79
C ASP A 125 12.06 -11.81 5.00
N GLY A 126 11.41 -12.30 3.93
CA GLY A 126 10.06 -12.85 3.98
C GLY A 126 8.97 -11.83 4.27
N MET A 127 9.29 -10.53 4.30
CA MET A 127 8.31 -9.49 4.60
C MET A 127 7.28 -9.40 3.48
N ARG A 128 6.00 -9.28 3.85
CA ARG A 128 4.88 -9.27 2.92
C ARG A 128 4.42 -7.83 2.66
N CYS A 129 4.03 -7.55 1.43
CA CYS A 129 3.14 -6.44 1.12
C CYS A 129 1.92 -6.91 0.35
N THR A 130 0.87 -6.10 0.33
CA THR A 130 -0.32 -6.27 -0.51
C THR A 130 -0.47 -5.02 -1.37
N VAL A 131 -0.63 -5.23 -2.67
CA VAL A 131 -1.00 -4.21 -3.64
C VAL A 131 -2.46 -4.42 -4.01
N ARG A 132 -3.24 -3.34 -4.01
CA ARG A 132 -4.65 -3.39 -4.41
C ARG A 132 -5.03 -2.13 -5.16
N ILE A 133 -5.83 -2.28 -6.22
CA ILE A 133 -6.47 -1.17 -6.91
C ILE A 133 -7.94 -1.15 -6.53
N TYR A 134 -8.41 -0.06 -5.92
CA TYR A 134 -9.81 0.17 -5.62
C TYR A 134 -10.26 1.44 -6.32
N MET A 135 -11.15 1.33 -7.32
CA MET A 135 -11.49 2.44 -8.21
C MET A 135 -10.22 3.07 -8.83
N ASN A 136 -9.94 4.33 -8.53
CA ASN A 136 -8.77 5.10 -8.95
C ASN A 136 -7.69 5.20 -7.85
N VAL A 137 -7.71 4.29 -6.87
CA VAL A 137 -6.81 4.31 -5.71
C VAL A 137 -5.81 3.18 -5.82
N PHE A 138 -4.53 3.53 -5.82
CA PHE A 138 -3.46 2.58 -5.55
C PHE A 138 -3.29 2.44 -4.04
N CYS A 139 -3.49 1.23 -3.54
CA CYS A 139 -3.30 0.87 -2.14
C CYS A 139 -2.09 -0.06 -2.03
N PHE A 140 -1.11 0.34 -1.23
CA PHE A 140 0.09 -0.46 -0.95
C PHE A 140 0.24 -0.63 0.55
N TYR A 141 0.11 -1.86 1.02
CA TYR A 141 0.12 -2.21 2.44
C TYR A 141 1.31 -3.08 2.76
N VAL A 142 2.08 -2.72 3.78
CA VAL A 142 3.24 -3.47 4.25
C VAL A 142 2.90 -4.14 5.57
N TRP A 143 3.05 -5.45 5.64
CA TRP A 143 2.73 -6.28 6.79
C TRP A 143 3.97 -6.50 7.65
N HIS A 144 4.16 -5.62 8.64
CA HIS A 144 5.12 -5.83 9.73
C HIS A 144 4.65 -6.88 10.74
N GLN A 145 3.35 -7.17 10.70
CA GLN A 145 2.69 -8.23 11.44
C GLN A 145 1.49 -8.67 10.59
N ASN A 146 1.38 -9.96 10.30
CA ASN A 146 0.35 -10.43 9.38
C ASN A 146 -1.04 -10.53 10.04
N PHE A 147 -1.09 -10.70 11.37
CA PHE A 147 -2.34 -10.84 12.14
C PHE A 147 -2.32 -9.98 13.39
N PRO A 148 -3.45 -9.39 13.82
CA PRO A 148 -3.51 -8.67 15.09
C PRO A 148 -3.03 -9.54 16.28
N PRO A 149 -2.43 -8.97 17.33
CA PRO A 149 -1.96 -9.73 18.50
C PRO A 149 -3.05 -10.58 19.20
N ALA A 150 -4.32 -10.23 19.03
CA ALA A 150 -5.47 -10.96 19.58
C ALA A 150 -6.20 -11.84 18.55
N TRP A 151 -5.58 -12.11 17.40
CA TRP A 151 -6.18 -12.95 16.36
C TRP A 151 -6.17 -14.42 16.79
N ASN A 152 -7.36 -15.00 16.86
CA ASN A 152 -7.58 -16.42 17.08
C ASN A 152 -8.24 -17.00 15.82
N PRO A 153 -7.53 -17.80 15.00
CA PRO A 153 -8.13 -18.42 13.81
C PRO A 153 -9.21 -19.48 14.14
N ALA A 154 -9.41 -19.83 15.41
CA ALA A 154 -10.33 -20.86 15.87
C ALA A 154 -11.61 -20.33 16.55
N LEU A 155 -11.97 -19.06 16.34
CA LEU A 155 -13.25 -18.46 16.78
C LEU A 155 -13.99 -17.83 15.60
#